data_AF-A0A661MYF0-F1
#
_entry.id   AF-A0A661MYF0-F1
#
_cell.length_a   1.000
_cell.length_b   1.000
_cell.length_c   1.000
_cell.angle_alpha   90.00
_cell.angle_beta   90.00
_cell.angle_gamma   90.00
#
_symmetry.space_group_name_H-M   'P 1'
#
loop_
_entity.id
_entity.type
_entity.pdbx_description
1 polymer ?
#
loop_
_entity_poly.entity_id
_entity_poly.type
_entity_poly.pdbx_seq_one_letter_code
_entity_poly.pdbx_strand_id
1 'polypeptide(L)'
;MSEEDSASATIDFNTFVLSLSTSTLMCLGKLPDSEDDSTVNLAHAKQSIDCIALLEKKTRGNLTGEEERLITEVLYDLRLRFVAAKKAEDEKA
;
A
#
# COMPACT_ATOMS: atom_id res chain seq x y z
N MET A 1 18.85 36.99 0.28
CA MET A 1 18.87 35.67 0.93
C MET A 1 17.47 35.43 1.46
N SER A 2 16.65 34.76 0.66
CA SER A 2 15.35 34.28 1.12
C SER A 2 15.63 32.90 1.68
N GLU A 3 15.56 32.76 2.99
CA GLU A 3 15.53 31.45 3.63
C GLU A 3 14.18 30.83 3.28
N GLU A 4 14.15 30.07 2.18
CA GLU A 4 13.12 29.08 1.94
C GLU A 4 13.27 28.03 3.03
N ASP A 5 12.41 28.14 4.04
CA ASP A 5 12.01 27.08 4.95
C ASP A 5 11.33 25.98 4.10
N SER A 6 12.13 25.29 3.28
CA SER A 6 11.79 23.98 2.75
C SER A 6 11.91 23.05 3.94
N ALA A 7 10.82 22.97 4.73
CA ALA A 7 10.59 21.86 5.63
C ALA A 7 10.80 20.60 4.78
N SER A 8 12.00 20.02 4.90
CA SER A 8 12.34 18.72 4.40
C SER A 8 11.29 17.79 4.98
N ALA A 9 10.26 17.49 4.18
CA ALA A 9 9.24 16.51 4.50
C ALA A 9 9.94 15.16 4.48
N THR A 10 10.70 14.91 5.55
CA THR A 10 11.33 13.62 5.81
C THR A 10 10.18 12.64 5.88
N ILE A 11 10.08 11.79 4.85
CA ILE A 11 9.07 10.75 4.78
C ILE A 11 9.36 9.83 5.96
N ASP A 12 8.43 9.75 6.91
CA ASP A 12 8.49 8.80 8.00
C ASP A 12 8.03 7.41 7.51
N PHE A 13 8.36 6.37 8.28
CA PHE A 13 8.01 4.99 7.94
C PHE A 13 6.50 4.83 7.74
N ASN A 14 5.71 5.50 8.58
CA ASN A 14 4.25 5.44 8.54
C ASN A 14 3.70 6.00 7.22
N THR A 15 4.12 7.20 6.83
CA THR A 15 3.74 7.84 5.56
C THR A 15 4.20 7.01 4.37
N PHE A 16 5.39 6.40 4.45
CA PHE A 16 5.88 5.50 3.41
C PHE A 16 4.98 4.27 3.25
N VAL A 17 4.66 3.56 4.34
CA VAL A 17 3.77 2.38 4.31
C VAL A 17 2.37 2.74 3.81
N LEU A 18 1.83 3.87 4.25
CA LEU A 18 0.52 4.38 3.78
C LEU A 18 0.54 4.74 2.30
N SER A 19 1.62 5.31 1.78
CA SER A 19 1.77 5.61 0.35
C SER A 19 1.78 4.33 -0.50
N LEU A 20 2.49 3.28 -0.05
CA LEU A 20 2.51 1.97 -0.71
C LEU A 20 1.15 1.30 -0.67
N SER A 21 0.45 1.41 0.47
CA SER A 21 -0.92 0.92 0.61
C SER A 21 -1.86 1.59 -0.39
N THR A 22 -1.80 2.92 -0.49
CA THR A 22 -2.63 3.69 -1.41
C THR A 22 -2.35 3.32 -2.87
N SER A 23 -1.08 3.17 -3.26
CA SER A 23 -0.71 2.68 -4.59
C SER A 23 -1.24 1.27 -4.86
N THR A 24 -1.22 0.39 -3.87
CA THR A 24 -1.79 -0.96 -3.99
C THR A 24 -3.31 -0.91 -4.19
N LEU A 25 -4.01 -0.05 -3.45
CA LEU A 25 -5.47 0.14 -3.59
C LEU A 25 -5.86 0.68 -4.97
N MET A 26 -5.03 1.55 -5.55
CA MET A 26 -5.19 2.02 -6.94
C MET A 26 -5.09 0.86 -7.93
N CYS A 27 -4.08 0.00 -7.78
CA CYS A 27 -3.94 -1.20 -8.63
C CYS A 27 -5.09 -2.21 -8.46
N LEU A 28 -5.77 -2.20 -7.31
CA LEU A 28 -6.95 -3.03 -7.04
C LEU A 28 -8.26 -2.43 -7.60
N GLY A 29 -8.20 -1.30 -8.32
CA GLY A 29 -9.37 -0.67 -8.96
C GLY A 29 -10.35 -0.02 -7.99
N LYS A 30 -9.89 0.38 -6.80
CA LYS A 30 -10.77 0.88 -5.72
C LYS A 30 -10.83 2.41 -5.62
N LEU A 31 -10.56 3.14 -6.71
CA LEU A 31 -10.72 4.59 -6.73
C LEU A 31 -12.15 4.95 -7.19
N PRO A 32 -12.94 5.66 -6.37
CA PRO A 32 -14.37 5.84 -6.59
C PRO A 32 -14.78 6.75 -7.77
N ASP A 33 -13.84 7.31 -8.54
CA ASP A 33 -14.09 8.34 -9.57
C ASP A 33 -13.45 8.07 -10.95
N SER A 34 -13.02 6.82 -11.23
CA SER A 34 -12.54 6.46 -12.57
C SER A 34 -13.66 5.87 -13.42
N GLU A 35 -14.24 6.70 -14.29
CA GLU A 35 -15.15 6.30 -15.39
C GLU A 35 -14.43 5.49 -16.48
N ASP A 36 -13.09 5.51 -16.50
CA ASP A 36 -12.28 4.70 -17.38
C ASP A 36 -12.04 3.32 -16.77
N ASP A 37 -11.99 2.30 -17.63
CA ASP A 37 -11.58 0.92 -17.36
C ASP A 37 -10.26 0.89 -16.56
N SER A 38 -10.35 1.10 -15.24
CA SER A 38 -9.22 0.98 -14.35
C SER A 38 -8.88 -0.51 -14.32
N THR A 39 -8.01 -0.90 -15.23
CA THR A 39 -7.54 -2.27 -15.39
C THR A 39 -7.02 -2.73 -14.04
N VAL A 40 -7.84 -3.53 -13.36
CA VAL A 40 -7.48 -4.14 -12.09
C VAL A 40 -6.21 -4.92 -12.37
N ASN A 41 -5.10 -4.47 -11.79
CA ASN A 41 -3.81 -5.08 -11.99
C ASN A 41 -3.45 -5.86 -10.73
N LEU A 42 -4.04 -7.04 -10.60
CA LEU A 42 -3.76 -7.94 -9.49
C LEU A 42 -2.28 -8.31 -9.41
N ALA A 43 -1.58 -8.43 -10.55
CA ALA A 43 -0.15 -8.73 -10.56
C ALA A 43 0.65 -7.63 -9.85
N HIS A 44 0.37 -6.38 -10.17
CA HIS A 44 1.03 -5.22 -9.57
C HIS A 44 0.63 -5.03 -8.10
N ALA A 45 -0.65 -5.23 -7.78
CA ALA A 45 -1.12 -5.20 -6.38
C ALA A 45 -0.44 -6.27 -5.53
N LYS A 46 -0.31 -7.49 -6.05
CA LYS A 46 0.40 -8.59 -5.38
C LYS A 46 1.87 -8.25 -5.15
N GLN A 47 2.54 -7.70 -6.16
CA GLN A 47 3.94 -7.29 -6.04
C GLN A 47 4.12 -6.24 -4.94
N SER A 48 3.24 -5.24 -4.88
CA SER A 48 3.28 -4.23 -3.81
C SER A 48 3.05 -4.82 -2.42
N ILE A 49 2.10 -5.75 -2.26
CA ILE A 49 1.87 -6.46 -1.00
C ILE A 49 3.10 -7.28 -0.60
N ASP A 50 3.71 -7.99 -1.56
CA ASP A 50 4.92 -8.78 -1.33
C ASP A 50 6.10 -7.86 -0.92
N CYS A 51 6.22 -6.66 -1.49
CA CYS A 51 7.20 -5.66 -1.08
C CYS A 51 6.96 -5.16 0.35
N ILE A 52 5.72 -4.83 0.73
CA ILE A 52 5.40 -4.42 2.10
C ILE A 52 5.69 -5.57 3.08
N ALA A 53 5.39 -6.81 2.70
CA ALA A 53 5.68 -7.99 3.53
C ALA A 53 7.19 -8.26 3.65
N LEU A 54 7.97 -7.95 2.62
CA LEU A 54 9.43 -7.99 2.68
C LEU A 54 9.96 -6.91 3.63
N LEU A 55 9.40 -5.69 3.56
CA LEU A 55 9.77 -4.59 4.44
C LEU A 55 9.53 -4.96 5.90
N GLU A 56 8.33 -5.43 6.27
CA GLU A 56 8.00 -5.92 7.62
C GLU A 56 9.06 -6.91 8.14
N LYS A 57 9.43 -7.91 7.32
CA LYS A 57 10.43 -8.90 7.70
C LYS A 57 11.83 -8.31 7.86
N LYS A 58 12.21 -7.36 7.00
CA LYS A 58 13.55 -6.75 6.99
C LYS A 58 13.70 -5.67 8.06
N THR A 59 12.62 -5.01 8.45
CA THR A 59 12.62 -3.97 9.48
C THR A 59 12.28 -4.50 10.87
N ARG A 60 11.85 -5.77 10.99
CA ARG A 60 11.59 -6.43 12.27
C ARG A 60 12.76 -6.25 13.25
N GLY A 61 12.47 -5.76 14.45
CA GLY A 61 13.46 -5.43 15.48
C GLY A 61 13.99 -4.00 15.42
N ASN A 62 13.72 -3.26 14.34
CA ASN A 62 13.97 -1.81 14.22
C ASN A 62 12.68 -0.98 14.24
N LEU A 63 11.51 -1.62 14.27
CA LEU A 63 10.21 -0.95 14.34
C LEU A 63 9.85 -0.61 15.78
N THR A 64 9.23 0.55 15.97
CA THR A 64 8.47 0.86 17.18
C THR A 64 7.20 0.02 17.25
N GLY A 65 6.60 -0.11 18.43
CA GLY A 65 5.36 -0.88 18.60
C GLY A 65 4.17 -0.32 17.80
N GLU A 66 4.18 0.97 17.48
CA GLU A 66 3.17 1.60 16.61
C GLU A 66 3.42 1.26 15.14
N GLU A 67 4.66 1.36 14.66
CA GLU A 67 5.02 1.02 13.28
C GLU A 67 4.81 -0.47 12.98
N GLU A 68 5.11 -1.36 13.93
CA GLU A 68 4.87 -2.80 13.81
C GLU A 68 3.38 -3.11 13.68
N ARG A 69 2.53 -2.45 14.48
CA ARG A 69 1.07 -2.57 14.37
C ARG A 69 0.57 -2.04 13.03
N LEU A 70 1.02 -0.85 12.63
CA LEU A 70 0.60 -0.22 11.39
C LEU A 70 0.91 -1.11 10.17
N ILE A 71 2.15 -1.58 10.03
CA ILE A 71 2.52 -2.41 8.88
C ILE A 71 1.76 -3.73 8.86
N THR A 72 1.51 -4.32 10.04
CA THR A 72 0.73 -5.56 10.18
C THR A 72 -0.72 -5.35 9.76
N GLU A 73 -1.36 -4.27 10.23
CA GLU A 73 -2.74 -3.92 9.90
C GLU A 73 -2.90 -3.61 8.41
N VAL A 74 -1.98 -2.82 7.85
CA VAL A 74 -1.96 -2.50 6.41
C VAL A 74 -1.80 -3.77 5.57
N LEU A 75 -0.86 -4.65 5.93
CA LEU A 75 -0.69 -5.93 5.22
C LEU A 75 -1.93 -6.80 5.28
N TYR A 76 -2.60 -6.85 6.43
CA TYR A 76 -3.82 -7.61 6.60
C TYR A 76 -4.96 -7.07 5.73
N ASP A 77 -5.23 -5.76 5.78
CA ASP A 77 -6.28 -5.11 4.98
C ASP A 77 -6.01 -5.27 3.47
N LEU A 78 -4.77 -5.05 3.02
CA LEU A 78 -4.41 -5.20 1.61
C LEU A 78 -4.57 -6.65 1.13
N ARG A 79 -4.17 -7.65 1.93
CA ARG A 79 -4.36 -9.07 1.59
C ARG A 79 -5.84 -9.43 1.48
N LEU A 80 -6.67 -8.96 2.40
CA LEU A 80 -8.11 -9.22 2.36
C LEU A 80 -8.74 -8.62 1.10
N ARG A 81 -8.38 -7.37 0.77
CA ARG A 81 -8.84 -6.68 -0.44
C ARG A 81 -8.35 -7.35 -1.71
N PHE A 82 -7.10 -7.82 -1.73
CA PHE A 82 -6.55 -8.57 -2.84
C PHE A 82 -7.32 -9.87 -3.09
N VAL A 83 -7.64 -10.63 -2.05
CA VAL A 83 -8.45 -11.86 -2.17
C VAL A 83 -9.86 -11.54 -2.68
N ALA A 84 -10.48 -10.48 -2.18
CA ALA A 84 -11.79 -10.04 -2.65
C ALA A 84 -11.77 -9.59 -4.12
N ALA A 85 -10.76 -8.81 -4.52
CA ALA A 85 -10.57 -8.37 -5.90
C ALA A 85 -10.29 -9.56 -6.84
N LYS A 86 -9.46 -10.50 -6.40
CA LYS A 86 -9.18 -11.73 -7.14
C LYS A 86 -10.45 -12.56 -7.37
N LYS A 87 -11.28 -12.73 -6.34
CA LYS A 87 -12.55 -13.45 -6.47
C LYS A 87 -13.49 -12.75 -7.46
N ALA A 88 -13.55 -11.42 -7.44
CA ALA A 88 -14.38 -10.64 -8.36
C ALA A 88 -13.87 -10.70 -9.81
N GLU A 89 -12.56 -10.82 -10.04
CA GLU A 89 -11.98 -11.04 -11.37
C GLU A 89 -12.26 -12.47 -11.87
N ASP A 90 -12.11 -13.48 -11.01
CA ASP A 90 -12.40 -14.88 -11.33
C ASP A 90 -13.90 -15.10 -11.67
N GLU A 91 -14.83 -14.32 -11.10
CA GLU A 91 -16.28 -14.36 -11.41
C GLU A 91 -16.65 -13.63 -12.72
N LYS A 92 -15.77 -12.75 -13.24
CA LYS A 92 -15.96 -12.03 -14.51
C LYS A 92 -15.37 -12.77 -15.72
N ALA A 93 -14.53 -13.78 -15.51
CA ALA A 93 -13.90 -14.62 -16.53
C ALA A 93 -14.79 -15.81 -16.93
#